data_AF-A0AAW0G2F7-F1
#
_entry.id   AF-A0AAW0G2F7-F1
#
_cell.length_a   1.000
_cell.length_b   1.000
_cell.length_c   1.000
_cell.angle_alpha   90.00
_cell.angle_beta   90.00
_cell.angle_gamma   90.00
#
_symmetry.space_group_name_H-M   'P 1'
#
loop_
_entity.id
_entity.type
_entity.pdbx_description
1 polymer ?
#
loop_
_entity_poly.entity_id
_entity_poly.type
_entity_poly.pdbx_seq_one_letter_code
_entity_poly.pdbx_strand_id
1 'polypeptide(L)'
;MFPRSGGEKVYLEAVYKKPRHLATVVFATNAILLGFTASGCIVFASNILVAAGHSADRWATRGIALGVIVFVTLLHGFTPRLGVFIMNALSLFKIVLLLFVVITGWVVLSGHTSVADPHANFRNAFAGSSHSSNDYATAMFKVLNAYAGWANVNYVLNNVKNPIRTLKIAGPLGLGICAVLYLLANVALFRGRYKRRDCKEWCDCRFVILQKGVRNQSTEGFECFRCFEVKF
;
A
#
# COMPACT_ATOMS: atom_id res chain seq x y z
N MET A 1 -25.32 14.36 1.14
CA MET A 1 -24.47 13.36 1.84
C MET A 1 -25.38 12.49 2.69
N PHE A 2 -25.37 11.17 2.49
CA PHE A 2 -26.18 10.24 3.30
C PHE A 2 -25.33 9.76 4.49
N PRO A 3 -25.62 10.20 5.73
CA PRO A 3 -24.83 9.84 6.91
C PRO A 3 -25.27 8.49 7.45
N ARG A 4 -25.23 7.46 6.61
CA ARG A 4 -25.58 6.08 6.99
C ARG A 4 -24.39 5.17 6.72
N SER A 5 -24.16 4.25 7.64
CA SER A 5 -23.17 3.21 7.49
C SER A 5 -23.52 2.27 6.33
N GLY A 6 -22.51 1.85 5.60
CA GLY A 6 -22.64 0.91 4.48
C GLY A 6 -21.98 1.36 3.19
N GLY A 7 -21.30 2.53 3.19
CA GLY A 7 -20.48 2.97 2.07
C GLY A 7 -21.23 3.09 0.75
N GLU A 8 -20.60 2.63 -0.32
CA GLU A 8 -21.09 2.70 -1.70
C GLU A 8 -22.43 2.00 -1.88
N LYS A 9 -22.66 0.88 -1.17
CA LYS A 9 -23.93 0.16 -1.19
C LYS A 9 -25.12 1.10 -0.91
N VAL A 10 -25.01 1.95 0.12
CA VAL A 10 -26.10 2.85 0.53
C VAL A 10 -26.39 3.89 -0.55
N TYR A 11 -25.34 4.40 -1.20
CA TYR A 11 -25.49 5.35 -2.30
C TYR A 11 -26.14 4.69 -3.52
N LEU A 12 -25.71 3.47 -3.86
CA LEU A 12 -26.27 2.73 -4.98
C LEU A 12 -27.73 2.35 -4.76
N GLU A 13 -28.13 1.94 -3.55
CA GLU A 13 -29.53 1.65 -3.21
C GLU A 13 -30.42 2.91 -3.22
N ALA A 14 -29.84 4.09 -2.95
CA ALA A 14 -30.58 5.35 -3.02
C ALA A 14 -30.90 5.75 -4.47
N VAL A 15 -29.96 5.50 -5.41
CA VAL A 15 -30.10 5.82 -6.84
C VAL A 15 -30.87 4.74 -7.59
N TYR A 16 -30.48 3.47 -7.44
CA TYR A 16 -31.04 2.32 -8.14
C TYR A 16 -32.06 1.59 -7.27
N LYS A 17 -33.32 2.01 -7.37
CA LYS A 17 -34.42 1.46 -6.54
C LYS A 17 -35.06 0.19 -7.11
N LYS A 18 -34.85 -0.12 -8.39
CA LYS A 18 -35.44 -1.27 -9.08
C LYS A 18 -34.39 -1.97 -9.98
N PRO A 19 -34.41 -3.31 -10.10
CA PRO A 19 -35.15 -4.25 -9.26
C PRO A 19 -34.61 -4.28 -7.82
N ARG A 20 -35.47 -4.67 -6.87
CA ARG A 20 -35.13 -4.65 -5.44
C ARG A 20 -33.91 -5.55 -5.19
N HIS A 21 -32.95 -5.06 -4.40
CA HIS A 21 -31.68 -5.73 -4.05
C HIS A 21 -30.63 -5.88 -5.17
N LEU A 22 -30.86 -5.39 -6.39
CA LEU A 22 -29.85 -5.48 -7.46
C LEU A 22 -28.53 -4.80 -7.06
N ALA A 23 -28.60 -3.55 -6.60
CA ALA A 23 -27.44 -2.80 -6.14
C ALA A 23 -26.69 -3.53 -5.00
N THR A 24 -27.43 -4.12 -4.06
CA THR A 24 -26.87 -4.90 -2.95
C THR A 24 -26.12 -6.13 -3.45
N VAL A 25 -26.73 -6.90 -4.36
CA VAL A 25 -26.17 -8.13 -4.90
C VAL A 25 -24.92 -7.82 -5.72
N VAL A 26 -24.98 -6.84 -6.62
CA VAL A 26 -23.81 -6.43 -7.42
C VAL A 26 -22.65 -5.99 -6.52
N PHE A 27 -22.93 -5.17 -5.50
CA PHE A 27 -21.91 -4.74 -4.55
C PHE A 27 -21.31 -5.91 -3.74
N ALA A 28 -22.17 -6.81 -3.24
CA ALA A 28 -21.72 -7.99 -2.48
C ALA A 28 -20.89 -8.94 -3.34
N THR A 29 -21.31 -9.21 -4.58
CA THR A 29 -20.58 -10.02 -5.55
C THR A 29 -19.20 -9.41 -5.84
N ASN A 30 -19.14 -8.10 -6.08
CA ASN A 30 -17.87 -7.39 -6.25
C ASN A 30 -16.98 -7.52 -5.01
N ALA A 31 -17.52 -7.32 -3.80
CA ALA A 31 -16.75 -7.39 -2.57
C ALA A 31 -16.19 -8.80 -2.28
N ILE A 32 -16.95 -9.85 -2.58
CA ILE A 32 -16.56 -11.25 -2.34
C ILE A 32 -15.56 -11.73 -3.41
N LEU A 33 -15.85 -11.48 -4.69
CA LEU A 33 -15.03 -12.00 -5.79
C LEU A 33 -13.77 -11.18 -6.04
N LEU A 34 -13.83 -9.87 -5.84
CA LEU A 34 -12.74 -8.92 -6.16
C LEU A 34 -12.11 -8.30 -4.91
N GLY A 35 -12.27 -8.94 -3.75
CA GLY A 35 -11.68 -8.49 -2.50
C GLY A 35 -10.14 -8.38 -2.56
N PHE A 36 -9.59 -7.25 -2.13
CA PHE A 36 -8.15 -6.94 -2.22
C PHE A 36 -7.29 -7.49 -1.07
N THR A 37 -7.87 -8.26 -0.15
CA THR A 37 -7.18 -8.71 1.08
C THR A 37 -6.01 -9.66 0.81
N ALA A 38 -6.09 -10.45 -0.26
CA ALA A 38 -5.04 -11.41 -0.63
C ALA A 38 -3.72 -10.72 -0.98
N SER A 39 -3.77 -9.56 -1.67
CA SER A 39 -2.55 -8.85 -2.09
C SER A 39 -1.72 -8.39 -0.89
N GLY A 40 -2.36 -7.87 0.17
CA GLY A 40 -1.66 -7.43 1.38
C GLY A 40 -0.91 -8.57 2.07
N CYS A 41 -1.53 -9.75 2.14
CA CYS A 41 -0.93 -10.93 2.76
C CYS A 41 0.28 -11.45 1.97
N ILE A 42 0.22 -11.44 0.63
CA ILE A 42 1.34 -11.84 -0.23
C ILE A 42 2.51 -10.87 -0.08
N VAL A 43 2.25 -9.56 -0.07
CA VAL A 43 3.29 -8.54 0.15
C VAL A 43 3.94 -8.74 1.51
N PHE A 44 3.16 -8.94 2.58
CA PHE A 44 3.70 -9.22 3.90
C PHE A 44 4.59 -10.48 3.92
N ALA A 45 4.10 -11.58 3.36
CA ALA A 45 4.84 -12.85 3.29
C ALA A 45 6.15 -12.73 2.51
N SER A 46 6.14 -12.00 1.38
CA SER A 46 7.36 -11.78 0.61
C SER A 46 8.35 -10.92 1.37
N ASN A 47 7.90 -9.82 2.00
CA ASN A 47 8.80 -8.94 2.75
C ASN A 47 9.41 -9.63 3.97
N ILE A 48 8.67 -10.50 4.67
CA ILE A 48 9.21 -11.20 5.85
C ILE A 48 10.21 -12.30 5.46
N LEU A 49 9.97 -13.03 4.36
CA LEU A 49 10.92 -14.02 3.83
C LEU A 49 12.23 -13.35 3.41
N VAL A 50 12.09 -12.26 2.65
CA VAL A 50 13.20 -11.43 2.21
C VAL A 50 13.94 -10.93 3.45
N ALA A 51 13.26 -10.30 4.42
CA ALA A 51 13.84 -9.84 5.69
C ALA A 51 14.61 -10.92 6.48
N ALA A 52 14.20 -12.18 6.36
CA ALA A 52 14.83 -13.33 7.01
C ALA A 52 16.01 -13.93 6.21
N GLY A 53 16.46 -13.28 5.14
CA GLY A 53 17.55 -13.79 4.28
C GLY A 53 17.14 -14.94 3.36
N HIS A 54 15.83 -15.21 3.22
CA HIS A 54 15.33 -16.30 2.38
C HIS A 54 14.78 -15.76 1.05
N SER A 55 14.96 -16.52 -0.02
CA SER A 55 14.30 -16.21 -1.29
C SER A 55 12.79 -16.37 -1.15
N ALA A 56 12.01 -15.40 -1.63
CA ALA A 56 10.55 -15.44 -1.62
C ALA A 56 10.02 -16.45 -2.67
N ASP A 57 10.17 -17.75 -2.39
CA ASP A 57 9.63 -18.81 -3.24
C ASP A 57 8.10 -18.71 -3.33
N ARG A 58 7.55 -19.13 -4.47
CA ARG A 58 6.12 -19.05 -4.77
C ARG A 58 5.26 -19.70 -3.71
N TRP A 59 5.61 -20.93 -3.35
CA TRP A 59 4.79 -21.78 -2.51
C TRP A 59 4.95 -21.38 -1.06
N ALA A 60 6.18 -21.06 -0.64
CA ALA A 60 6.45 -20.49 0.67
C ALA A 60 5.66 -19.19 0.91
N THR A 61 5.73 -18.24 -0.02
CA THR A 61 5.02 -16.96 0.07
C THR A 61 3.51 -17.17 0.17
N ARG A 62 2.95 -18.07 -0.65
CA ARG A 62 1.51 -18.37 -0.63
C ARG A 62 1.08 -19.08 0.65
N GLY A 63 1.86 -20.03 1.15
CA GLY A 63 1.58 -20.73 2.40
C GLY A 63 1.52 -19.76 3.58
N ILE A 64 2.51 -18.86 3.69
CA ILE A 64 2.53 -17.83 4.73
C ILE A 64 1.34 -16.86 4.54
N ALA A 65 1.07 -16.40 3.31
CA ALA A 65 -0.05 -15.52 3.04
C ALA A 65 -1.41 -16.14 3.43
N LEU A 66 -1.60 -17.43 3.20
CA LEU A 66 -2.78 -18.19 3.63
C LEU A 66 -2.87 -18.28 5.15
N GLY A 67 -1.75 -18.53 5.83
CA GLY A 67 -1.70 -18.52 7.29
C GLY A 67 -2.08 -17.15 7.88
N VAL A 68 -1.56 -16.07 7.29
CA VAL A 68 -1.84 -14.69 7.71
C VAL A 68 -3.31 -14.34 7.52
N ILE A 69 -3.90 -14.63 6.36
CA ILE A 69 -5.32 -14.29 6.13
C ILE A 69 -6.24 -15.08 7.07
N VAL A 70 -5.97 -16.38 7.28
CA VAL A 70 -6.74 -17.20 8.22
C VAL A 70 -6.61 -16.66 9.64
N PHE A 71 -5.39 -16.36 10.08
CA PHE A 71 -5.17 -15.77 11.40
C PHE A 71 -5.94 -14.46 11.60
N VAL A 72 -5.84 -13.53 10.64
CA VAL A 72 -6.53 -12.23 10.71
C VAL A 72 -8.04 -12.42 10.73
N THR A 73 -8.58 -13.35 9.93
CA THR A 73 -10.01 -13.68 9.92
C THR A 73 -10.46 -14.25 11.26
N LEU A 74 -9.73 -15.20 11.85
CA LEU A 74 -10.07 -15.77 13.16
C LEU A 74 -9.97 -14.73 14.28
N LEU A 75 -8.93 -13.89 14.27
CA LEU A 75 -8.72 -12.82 15.24
C LEU A 75 -9.89 -11.83 15.26
N HIS A 76 -10.32 -11.35 14.08
CA HIS A 76 -11.44 -10.42 13.97
C HIS A 76 -12.80 -11.09 14.16
N GLY A 77 -12.92 -12.38 13.82
CA GLY A 77 -14.14 -13.17 13.99
C GLY A 77 -14.44 -13.50 15.46
N PHE A 78 -13.44 -13.94 16.22
CA PHE A 78 -13.62 -14.33 17.62
C PHE A 78 -13.43 -13.18 18.62
N THR A 79 -12.48 -12.28 18.35
CA THR A 79 -12.09 -11.22 19.28
C THR A 79 -12.01 -9.86 18.60
N PRO A 80 -13.14 -9.29 18.14
CA PRO A 80 -13.15 -8.05 17.36
C PRO A 80 -12.53 -6.85 18.10
N ARG A 81 -12.67 -6.80 19.43
CA ARG A 81 -12.04 -5.74 20.26
C ARG A 81 -10.51 -5.78 20.18
N LEU A 82 -9.94 -6.99 20.25
CA LEU A 82 -8.50 -7.19 20.13
C LEU A 82 -8.03 -6.89 18.70
N GLY A 83 -8.80 -7.31 17.69
CA GLY A 83 -8.53 -6.99 16.29
C GLY A 83 -8.42 -5.48 16.04
N VAL A 84 -9.39 -4.69 16.54
CA VAL A 84 -9.36 -3.22 16.44
C VAL A 84 -8.16 -2.63 17.19
N PHE A 85 -7.85 -3.14 18.39
CA PHE A 85 -6.69 -2.68 19.15
C PHE A 85 -5.37 -2.90 18.38
N ILE A 86 -5.14 -4.12 17.87
CA ILE A 86 -3.96 -4.47 17.08
C ILE A 86 -3.88 -3.62 15.81
N MET A 87 -4.99 -3.44 15.09
CA MET A 87 -5.05 -2.62 13.89
C MET A 87 -4.66 -1.16 14.17
N ASN A 88 -5.12 -0.60 15.29
CA ASN A 88 -4.78 0.77 15.69
C ASN A 88 -3.28 0.88 16.03
N ALA A 89 -2.72 -0.10 16.75
CA ALA A 89 -1.30 -0.14 17.06
C ALA A 89 -0.43 -0.22 15.78
N LEU A 90 -0.79 -1.11 14.84
CA LEU A 90 -0.11 -1.22 13.54
C LEU A 90 -0.23 0.05 12.70
N SER A 91 -1.38 0.74 12.77
CA SER A 91 -1.59 2.00 12.06
C SER A 91 -0.69 3.11 12.60
N LEU A 92 -0.55 3.20 13.93
CA LEU A 92 0.37 4.14 14.57
C LEU A 92 1.83 3.80 14.21
N PHE A 93 2.21 2.53 14.30
CA PHE A 93 3.54 2.06 13.91
C PHE A 93 3.89 2.41 12.46
N LYS A 94 2.93 2.24 11.54
CA LYS A 94 3.10 2.63 10.13
C LYS A 94 3.38 4.13 9.97
N ILE A 95 2.71 4.99 10.72
CA ILE A 95 2.94 6.44 10.68
C ILE A 95 4.33 6.78 11.23
N VAL A 96 4.74 6.17 12.34
CA VAL A 96 6.08 6.36 12.92
C VAL A 96 7.18 5.96 11.94
N LEU A 97 7.03 4.79 11.30
CA LEU A 97 7.99 4.32 10.29
C LEU A 97 8.06 5.27 9.08
N LEU A 98 6.91 5.79 8.63
CA LEU A 98 6.87 6.76 7.53
C LEU A 98 7.60 8.07 7.91
N LEU A 99 7.38 8.58 9.13
CA LEU A 99 8.10 9.75 9.63
C LEU A 99 9.60 9.49 9.75
N PHE A 100 10.00 8.31 10.22
CA PHE A 100 11.41 7.91 10.27
C PHE A 100 12.06 7.92 8.87
N VAL A 101 11.40 7.38 7.85
CA VAL A 101 11.89 7.43 6.45
C VAL A 101 12.01 8.87 5.96
N VAL A 102 11.05 9.73 6.28
CA VAL A 102 11.11 11.14 5.91
C VAL A 102 12.29 11.84 6.58
N ILE A 103 12.45 11.69 7.89
CA ILE A 103 13.52 12.34 8.67
C ILE A 103 14.90 11.87 8.20
N THR A 104 15.11 10.56 8.05
CA THR A 104 16.37 10.00 7.53
C THR A 104 16.69 10.54 6.13
N GLY A 105 15.67 10.68 5.27
CA GLY A 105 15.82 11.30 3.94
C GLY A 105 16.24 12.77 3.96
N TRP A 106 15.86 13.54 5.00
CA TRP A 106 16.32 14.92 5.21
C TRP A 106 17.74 14.98 5.78
N VAL A 107 18.08 14.09 6.72
CA VAL A 107 19.45 13.99 7.27
C VAL A 107 20.47 13.63 6.18
N VAL A 108 20.12 12.73 5.27
CA VAL A 108 20.97 12.42 4.10
C VAL A 108 21.16 13.65 3.20
N LEU A 109 20.13 14.48 3.05
CA LEU A 109 20.20 15.72 2.24
C LEU A 109 21.10 16.78 2.86
N SER A 110 21.23 16.82 4.19
CA SER A 110 22.11 17.80 4.84
C SER A 110 23.59 17.53 4.59
N GLY A 111 23.95 16.48 3.84
CA GLY A 111 25.32 16.20 3.41
C GLY A 111 26.19 15.55 4.48
N HIS A 112 25.64 15.24 5.65
CA HIS A 112 26.37 14.66 6.79
C HIS A 112 26.37 13.12 6.77
N THR A 113 26.33 12.50 5.59
CA THR A 113 26.23 11.04 5.44
C THR A 113 27.19 10.50 4.37
N SER A 114 27.49 9.21 4.40
CA SER A 114 28.44 8.54 3.49
C SER A 114 27.94 8.37 2.04
N VAL A 115 26.87 9.05 1.65
CA VAL A 115 26.28 8.94 0.31
C VAL A 115 27.08 9.82 -0.65
N ALA A 116 27.66 9.21 -1.69
CA ALA A 116 28.62 9.87 -2.58
C ALA A 116 28.04 11.05 -3.40
N ASP A 117 26.77 10.97 -3.83
CA ASP A 117 26.07 12.10 -4.47
C ASP A 117 24.56 12.04 -4.18
N PRO A 118 24.09 12.66 -3.08
CA PRO A 118 22.68 12.63 -2.70
C PRO A 118 21.77 13.43 -3.66
N HIS A 119 22.33 14.20 -4.60
CA HIS A 119 21.58 15.03 -5.54
C HIS A 119 21.52 14.47 -6.97
N ALA A 120 22.18 13.34 -7.25
CA ALA A 120 22.33 12.80 -8.60
C ALA A 120 20.99 12.62 -9.35
N ASN A 121 19.95 12.11 -8.67
CA ASN A 121 18.65 11.84 -9.28
C ASN A 121 17.81 13.10 -9.55
N PHE A 122 18.19 14.27 -9.01
CA PHE A 122 17.46 15.53 -9.22
C PHE A 122 18.02 16.37 -10.37
N ARG A 123 19.27 16.14 -10.80
CA ARG A 123 19.91 16.91 -11.88
C ARG A 123 19.25 16.69 -13.25
N ASN A 124 18.79 15.47 -13.51
CA ASN A 124 18.10 15.06 -14.75
C ASN A 124 16.91 14.15 -14.43
N ALA A 125 16.00 14.61 -13.57
CA ALA A 125 14.95 13.79 -12.97
C ALA A 125 14.03 13.08 -13.99
N PHE A 126 13.89 13.64 -15.20
CA PHE A 126 13.03 13.11 -16.25
C PHE A 126 13.79 12.41 -17.38
N ALA A 127 15.12 12.33 -17.32
CA ALA A 127 15.90 11.67 -18.36
C ALA A 127 15.62 10.15 -18.41
N GLY A 128 15.25 9.65 -19.59
CA GLY A 128 14.84 8.25 -19.78
C GLY A 128 13.42 7.93 -19.32
N SER A 129 12.57 8.95 -19.13
CA SER A 129 11.14 8.74 -18.89
C SER A 129 10.47 8.03 -20.07
N SER A 130 9.43 7.25 -19.79
CA SER A 130 8.68 6.58 -20.85
C SER A 130 7.93 7.59 -21.72
N HIS A 131 7.79 7.26 -23.00
CA HIS A 131 6.93 7.95 -23.96
C HIS A 131 5.64 7.18 -24.26
N SER A 132 5.45 6.01 -23.63
CA SER A 132 4.27 5.17 -23.81
C SER A 132 3.14 5.62 -22.89
N SER A 133 1.95 5.85 -23.45
CA SER A 133 0.74 6.17 -22.68
C SER A 133 0.36 5.06 -21.69
N ASN A 134 0.63 3.80 -22.03
CA ASN A 134 0.35 2.65 -21.17
C ASN A 134 1.15 2.67 -19.86
N ASP A 135 2.40 3.16 -19.91
CA ASP A 135 3.26 3.22 -18.73
C ASP A 135 2.76 4.29 -17.75
N TYR A 136 2.32 5.44 -18.28
CA TYR A 136 1.68 6.49 -17.48
C TYR A 136 0.34 6.02 -16.88
N ALA A 137 -0.49 5.31 -17.65
CA ALA A 137 -1.73 4.75 -17.14
C ALA A 137 -1.47 3.76 -15.99
N THR A 138 -0.50 2.86 -16.17
CA THR A 138 -0.11 1.89 -15.13
C THR A 138 0.47 2.57 -13.90
N ALA A 139 1.29 3.62 -14.07
CA ALA A 139 1.82 4.42 -12.96
C ALA A 139 0.70 5.13 -12.20
N MET A 140 -0.28 5.70 -12.91
CA MET A 140 -1.43 6.35 -12.30
C MET A 140 -2.24 5.37 -11.45
N PHE A 141 -2.50 4.15 -11.95
CA PHE A 141 -3.17 3.11 -11.14
C PHE A 141 -2.41 2.77 -9.86
N LYS A 142 -1.07 2.73 -9.91
CA LYS A 142 -0.24 2.51 -8.71
C LYS A 142 -0.38 3.66 -7.70
N VAL A 143 -0.39 4.90 -8.18
CA VAL A 143 -0.61 6.08 -7.34
C VAL A 143 -2.01 6.06 -6.72
N LEU A 144 -3.05 5.81 -7.52
CA LEU A 144 -4.43 5.69 -7.02
C LEU A 144 -4.56 4.62 -5.94
N ASN A 145 -3.91 3.47 -6.12
CA ASN A 145 -3.90 2.41 -5.12
C ASN A 145 -3.22 2.82 -3.81
N ALA A 146 -2.23 3.72 -3.83
CA ALA A 146 -1.58 4.22 -2.62
C ALA A 146 -2.50 5.12 -1.77
N TYR A 147 -3.48 5.77 -2.40
CA TYR A 147 -4.51 6.60 -1.74
C TYR A 147 -5.84 5.85 -1.52
N ALA A 148 -5.88 4.56 -1.82
CA ALA A 148 -7.05 3.74 -1.55
C ALA A 148 -7.34 3.69 -0.03
N GLY A 149 -8.62 3.61 0.33
CA GLY A 149 -9.07 3.44 1.71
C GLY A 149 -9.63 4.69 2.39
N TRP A 150 -9.52 5.89 1.80
CA TRP A 150 -10.18 7.09 2.32
C TRP A 150 -11.71 6.92 2.41
N ALA A 151 -12.29 6.13 1.50
CA ALA A 151 -13.72 5.82 1.46
C ALA A 151 -14.16 4.87 2.60
N ASN A 152 -13.24 4.19 3.30
CA ASN A 152 -13.58 3.20 4.32
C ASN A 152 -14.35 3.79 5.50
N VAL A 153 -14.14 5.07 5.79
CA VAL A 153 -14.90 5.80 6.82
C VAL A 153 -16.41 5.80 6.53
N ASN A 154 -16.81 5.70 5.25
CA ASN A 154 -18.21 5.64 4.84
C ASN A 154 -18.90 4.34 5.29
N TYR A 155 -18.14 3.28 5.58
CA TYR A 155 -18.70 2.02 6.11
C TYR A 155 -19.11 2.12 7.58
N VAL A 156 -18.52 3.04 8.35
CA VAL A 156 -18.71 3.15 9.81
C VAL A 156 -19.26 4.50 10.24
N LEU A 157 -19.93 5.21 9.33
CA LEU A 157 -20.42 6.58 9.54
C LEU A 157 -21.32 6.78 10.76
N ASN A 158 -22.02 5.73 11.20
CA ASN A 158 -22.90 5.80 12.37
C ASN A 158 -22.10 5.95 13.68
N ASN A 159 -20.82 5.55 13.70
CA ASN A 159 -19.93 5.70 14.85
C ASN A 159 -19.21 7.05 14.86
N VAL A 160 -19.34 7.85 13.79
CA VAL A 160 -18.68 9.15 13.68
C VAL A 160 -19.59 10.23 14.27
N LYS A 161 -19.10 10.95 15.28
CA LYS A 161 -19.80 12.12 15.83
C LYS A 161 -19.88 13.22 14.76
N ASN A 162 -21.08 13.73 14.49
CA ASN A 162 -21.35 14.77 13.48
C ASN A 162 -20.73 14.47 12.10
N PRO A 163 -21.15 13.38 11.43
CA PRO A 163 -20.44 12.80 10.28
C PRO A 163 -20.29 13.78 9.11
N ILE A 164 -21.27 14.65 8.86
CA ILE A 164 -21.22 15.63 7.77
C ILE A 164 -20.09 16.65 8.00
N ARG A 165 -20.00 17.22 9.19
CA ARG A 165 -18.95 18.20 9.52
C ARG A 165 -17.59 17.53 9.57
N THR A 166 -17.53 16.37 10.23
CA THR A 166 -16.28 15.62 10.41
C THR A 166 -15.69 15.20 9.06
N LEU A 167 -16.48 14.65 8.14
CA LEU A 167 -15.95 14.24 6.83
C LEU A 167 -15.56 15.40 5.93
N LYS A 168 -16.26 16.54 6.00
CA LYS A 168 -15.89 17.75 5.26
C LYS A 168 -14.51 18.29 5.65
N ILE A 169 -14.07 18.06 6.89
CA ILE A 169 -12.81 18.57 7.42
C ILE A 169 -11.74 17.47 7.41
N ALA A 170 -12.02 16.35 8.06
CA ALA A 170 -11.06 15.25 8.24
C ALA A 170 -10.73 14.52 6.95
N GLY A 171 -11.66 14.44 5.99
CA GLY A 171 -11.41 13.79 4.69
C GLY A 171 -10.30 14.48 3.90
N PRO A 172 -10.47 15.77 3.53
CA PRO A 172 -9.45 16.53 2.82
C PRO A 172 -8.14 16.67 3.62
N LEU A 173 -8.22 16.93 4.94
CA LEU A 173 -7.02 17.05 5.76
C LEU A 173 -6.22 15.75 5.82
N GLY A 174 -6.89 14.61 6.01
CA GLY A 174 -6.23 13.30 6.05
C GLY A 174 -5.54 12.98 4.73
N LEU A 175 -6.23 13.21 3.59
CA LEU A 175 -5.63 13.03 2.27
C LEU A 175 -4.45 13.99 2.02
N GLY A 176 -4.56 15.24 2.44
CA GLY A 176 -3.48 16.24 2.32
C GLY A 176 -2.23 15.85 3.11
N ILE A 177 -2.40 15.39 4.35
CA ILE A 177 -1.29 14.91 5.18
C ILE A 177 -0.63 13.69 4.52
N CYS A 178 -1.42 12.70 4.09
CA CYS A 178 -0.90 11.54 3.37
C CYS A 178 -0.14 11.94 2.10
N ALA A 179 -0.66 12.90 1.33
CA ALA A 179 -0.03 13.37 0.11
C ALA A 179 1.35 13.99 0.37
N VAL A 180 1.44 14.88 1.38
CA VAL A 180 2.72 15.48 1.78
C VAL A 180 3.70 14.41 2.25
N LEU A 181 3.29 13.51 3.15
CA LEU A 181 4.17 12.46 3.66
C LEU A 181 4.65 11.51 2.56
N TYR A 182 3.78 11.13 1.63
CA TYR A 182 4.15 10.26 0.50
C TYR A 182 5.08 10.95 -0.49
N LEU A 183 4.89 12.24 -0.77
CA LEU A 183 5.83 13.02 -1.58
C LEU A 183 7.20 13.08 -0.92
N LEU A 184 7.25 13.39 0.39
CA LEU A 184 8.50 13.45 1.14
C LEU A 184 9.20 12.08 1.19
N ALA A 185 8.46 10.99 1.38
CA ALA A 185 9.01 9.64 1.35
C ALA A 185 9.59 9.27 -0.03
N ASN A 186 8.92 9.64 -1.12
CA ASN A 186 9.46 9.44 -2.46
C ASN A 186 10.76 10.24 -2.68
N VAL A 187 10.80 11.49 -2.22
CA VAL A 187 12.01 12.31 -2.27
C VAL A 187 13.15 11.67 -1.47
N ALA A 188 12.88 11.12 -0.29
CA ALA A 188 13.86 10.38 0.51
C ALA A 188 14.40 9.14 -0.25
N LEU A 189 13.52 8.38 -0.90
CA LEU A 189 13.89 7.17 -1.65
C LEU A 189 14.72 7.47 -2.90
N PHE A 190 14.41 8.56 -3.62
CA PHE A 190 15.22 8.96 -4.78
C PHE A 190 16.64 9.40 -4.39
N ARG A 191 16.91 9.72 -3.12
CA ARG A 191 18.26 10.04 -2.62
C ARG A 191 19.06 8.80 -2.27
N GLY A 192 18.40 7.78 -1.70
CA GLY A 192 19.03 6.56 -1.19
C GLY A 192 19.53 5.56 -2.24
N ARG A 193 19.42 5.86 -3.54
CA ARG A 193 19.77 4.90 -4.60
C ARG A 193 21.27 4.88 -4.91
N TYR A 194 21.89 3.85 -4.36
CA TYR A 194 22.92 2.99 -4.94
C TYR A 194 22.60 2.60 -6.41
N LYS A 195 23.60 2.12 -7.14
CA LYS A 195 23.73 1.99 -8.61
C LYS A 195 22.46 1.53 -9.38
N ARG A 196 22.29 2.04 -10.60
CA ARG A 196 21.16 1.87 -11.57
C ARG A 196 20.64 0.43 -11.81
N ARG A 197 21.33 -0.63 -11.35
CA ARG A 197 20.97 -2.04 -11.53
C ARG A 197 19.86 -2.47 -10.55
N ASP A 198 19.98 -2.06 -9.28
CA ASP A 198 19.02 -2.30 -8.19
C ASP A 198 17.68 -1.55 -8.38
N CYS A 199 17.66 -0.58 -9.31
CA CYS A 199 16.50 0.27 -9.58
C CYS A 199 15.38 -0.46 -10.31
N LYS A 200 15.77 -1.31 -11.25
CA LYS A 200 14.87 -2.10 -12.07
C LYS A 200 14.26 -3.23 -11.24
N GLU A 201 15.07 -3.91 -10.43
CA GLU A 201 14.64 -5.01 -9.57
C GLU A 201 13.66 -4.57 -8.47
N TRP A 202 13.81 -3.38 -7.87
CA TRP A 202 12.85 -2.87 -6.88
C TRP A 202 11.51 -2.44 -7.49
N CYS A 203 11.53 -1.82 -8.67
CA CYS A 203 10.30 -1.45 -9.40
C CYS A 203 9.56 -2.70 -9.92
N ASP A 204 10.30 -3.72 -10.36
CA ASP A 204 9.76 -5.01 -10.78
C ASP A 204 9.33 -5.87 -9.58
N CYS A 205 10.05 -5.90 -8.46
CA CYS A 205 9.64 -6.63 -7.24
C CYS A 205 8.30 -6.13 -6.70
N ARG A 206 8.02 -4.82 -6.78
CA ARG A 206 6.73 -4.26 -6.38
C ARG A 206 5.60 -4.58 -7.37
N PHE A 207 5.93 -4.94 -8.61
CA PHE A 207 4.95 -5.23 -9.67
C PHE A 207 4.72 -6.73 -9.91
N VAL A 208 5.74 -7.58 -9.78
CA VAL A 208 5.63 -9.04 -9.84
C VAL A 208 4.68 -9.57 -8.77
N ILE A 209 4.60 -8.92 -7.61
CA ILE A 209 3.71 -9.31 -6.51
C ILE A 209 2.24 -8.91 -6.74
N LEU A 210 1.93 -7.98 -7.67
CA LEU A 210 0.57 -7.45 -7.85
C LEU A 210 -0.15 -7.92 -9.13
N GLN A 211 0.53 -8.44 -10.14
CA GLN A 211 -0.12 -8.77 -11.43
C GLN A 211 0.37 -10.06 -12.12
N LYS A 212 1.53 -10.65 -11.75
CA LYS A 212 2.00 -11.85 -12.46
C LYS A 212 1.45 -13.12 -11.82
N GLY A 213 0.37 -13.62 -12.41
CA GLY A 213 0.01 -15.03 -12.30
C GLY A 213 1.17 -15.93 -12.75
N VAL A 214 1.68 -16.73 -11.82
CA VAL A 214 1.88 -18.18 -12.00
C VAL A 214 2.86 -18.67 -13.09
N ARG A 215 3.76 -17.87 -13.66
CA ARG A 215 4.79 -18.42 -14.57
C ARG A 215 6.13 -17.69 -14.44
N ASN A 216 7.13 -18.41 -13.92
CA ASN A 216 8.54 -18.04 -13.68
C ASN A 216 8.83 -17.03 -12.56
N GLN A 217 9.30 -17.56 -11.41
CA GLN A 217 9.77 -16.84 -10.22
C GLN A 217 11.22 -17.21 -9.83
N SER A 218 11.97 -17.95 -10.65
CA SER A 218 13.15 -18.67 -10.16
C SER A 218 14.48 -17.91 -10.14
N THR A 219 14.62 -16.74 -10.78
CA THR A 219 15.96 -16.12 -10.93
C THR A 219 16.09 -14.67 -10.49
N GLU A 220 15.00 -13.92 -10.31
CA GLU A 220 15.06 -12.47 -10.07
C GLU A 220 14.90 -12.08 -8.58
N GLY A 221 14.50 -13.02 -7.71
CA GLY A 221 14.30 -12.76 -6.28
C GLY A 221 15.57 -12.77 -5.42
N PHE A 222 16.71 -13.20 -5.98
CA PHE A 222 17.93 -13.45 -5.20
C PHE A 222 18.88 -12.25 -5.06
N GLU A 223 18.85 -11.27 -5.96
CA GLU A 223 19.78 -10.11 -5.90
C GLU A 223 19.31 -9.00 -4.94
N CYS A 224 18.01 -8.93 -4.65
CA CYS A 224 17.40 -7.82 -3.89
C CYS A 224 17.82 -7.76 -2.40
N PHE A 225 18.16 -8.89 -1.78
CA PHE A 225 18.47 -8.94 -0.34
C PHE A 225 19.96 -8.84 0.01
N ARG A 226 20.86 -9.25 -0.89
CA ARG A 226 22.32 -9.09 -0.68
C ARG A 226 22.75 -7.64 -0.53
N CYS A 227 21.97 -6.68 -1.03
CA CYS A 227 22.30 -5.26 -0.90
C CYS A 227 22.00 -4.70 0.50
N PHE A 228 21.11 -5.35 1.28
CA PHE A 228 20.82 -4.95 2.68
C PHE A 228 21.85 -5.52 3.67
N GLU A 229 22.38 -6.71 3.39
CA GLU A 229 23.25 -7.46 4.31
C GLU A 229 24.75 -7.08 4.23
N VAL A 230 25.19 -6.37 3.18
CA VAL A 230 26.62 -6.06 2.97
C VAL A 230 27.04 -4.71 3.58
N LYS A 231 26.11 -3.88 4.10
CA LYS A 231 26.46 -2.54 4.63
C LYS A 231 25.65 -2.08 5.85
N PHE A 232 25.26 -3.00 6.72
CA PHE A 232 25.02 -2.73 8.14
C PHE A 232 25.71 -3.80 8.97
#